data_AF-A0A6A5AK70-F1
#
_entry.id   AF-A0A6A5AK70-F1
#
_cell.length_a   1.000
_cell.length_b   1.000
_cell.length_c   1.000
_cell.angle_alpha   90.00
_cell.angle_beta   90.00
_cell.angle_gamma   90.00
#
_symmetry.space_group_name_H-M   'P 1'
#
loop_
_entity.id
_entity.type
_entity.pdbx_description
1 polymer ?
#
loop_
_entity_poly.entity_id
_entity_poly.type
_entity_poly.pdbx_seq_one_letter_code
_entity_poly.pdbx_strand_id
1 'polypeptide(L)' 'MTDYAEEQTMEVEALESIYMDDFAKVQDSPLSMKVKLVPDQNGGINHVALSLVFTMPAKYPDALPLVRASRMWISNSRRV' A
#
# COMPACT_ATOMS: atom_id res chain seq x y z
N MET A 1 2.11 28.17 5.50
CA MET A 1 2.06 27.37 4.27
C MET A 1 2.67 26.03 4.64
N THR A 2 1.85 25.01 4.79
CA THR A 2 2.30 23.64 5.04
C THR A 2 2.70 23.07 3.68
N ASP A 3 3.94 22.63 3.54
CA ASP A 3 4.41 22.04 2.29
C ASP A 3 3.95 20.58 2.24
N TYR A 4 2.70 20.40 1.80
CA TYR A 4 2.05 19.09 1.74
C TYR A 4 2.83 18.08 0.89
N ALA A 5 3.58 18.55 -0.11
CA ALA A 5 4.40 17.71 -0.97
C ALA A 5 5.61 17.12 -0.22
N GLU A 6 6.29 17.90 0.63
CA GLU A 6 7.42 17.42 1.43
C GLU A 6 6.95 16.41 2.48
N GLU A 7 5.86 16.70 3.20
CA GLU A 7 5.30 15.78 4.20
C GLU A 7 4.87 14.45 3.57
N GLN A 8 4.19 14.49 2.42
CA GLN A 8 3.79 13.30 1.67
C GLN A 8 4.99 12.47 1.20
N THR A 9 6.07 13.14 0.78
CA THR A 9 7.29 12.46 0.33
C THR A 9 7.97 11.77 1.51
N MET A 10 8.13 12.47 2.64
CA MET A 10 8.69 11.89 3.87
C MET A 10 7.88 10.68 4.37
N GLU A 11 6.55 10.75 4.32
CA GLU A 11 5.69 9.64 4.75
C GLU A 11 5.82 8.42 3.82
N VAL A 12 5.96 8.64 2.51
CA VAL A 12 6.21 7.55 1.55
C VAL A 12 7.54 6.87 1.79
N GLU A 13 8.61 7.64 2.03
CA GLU A 13 9.93 7.08 2.35
C GLU A 13 9.89 6.27 3.66
N ALA A 14 9.14 6.74 4.65
CA ALA A 14 8.94 5.99 5.89
C ALA A 14 8.18 4.67 5.64
N LEU A 15 7.11 4.69 4.83
CA LEU A 15 6.34 3.49 4.48
C LEU A 15 7.14 2.49 3.65
N GLU A 16 7.96 2.98 2.71
CA GLU A 16 8.87 2.17 1.93
C GLU A 16 9.91 1.46 2.81
N SER A 17 10.41 2.15 3.85
CA SER A 17 11.31 1.56 4.84
C SER A 17 10.63 0.52 5.75
N ILE A 18 9.36 0.73 6.13
CA ILE A 18 8.60 -0.17 7.00
C ILE A 18 8.21 -1.45 6.26
N TYR A 19 7.65 -1.32 5.05
CA TYR A 19 7.05 -2.42 4.31
C TYR A 19 7.98 -3.02 3.27
N MET A 20 9.09 -2.36 2.92
CA MET A 20 10.13 -2.82 2.00
C MET A 20 9.56 -3.55 0.76
N ASP A 21 9.71 -4.86 0.67
CA ASP A 21 9.27 -5.70 -0.46
C ASP A 21 7.73 -5.75 -0.64
N ASP A 22 6.95 -5.45 0.39
CA ASP A 22 5.48 -5.41 0.35
C ASP A 22 4.91 -4.04 -0.04
N PHE A 23 5.77 -3.02 -0.20
CA PHE A 23 5.39 -1.69 -0.67
C PHE A 23 5.70 -1.50 -2.15
N ALA A 24 4.74 -0.95 -2.88
CA ALA A 24 4.92 -0.59 -4.28
C ALA A 24 4.35 0.81 -4.54
N LYS A 25 5.24 1.75 -4.83
CA LYS A 25 4.87 3.07 -5.31
C LYS A 25 4.35 2.95 -6.75
N VAL A 26 3.11 3.37 -6.99
CA VAL A 26 2.44 3.25 -8.30
C VAL A 26 2.63 4.52 -9.13
N GLN A 27 2.51 5.69 -8.50
CA GLN A 27 2.57 6.98 -9.19
C GLN A 27 2.99 8.11 -8.24
N ASP A 28 3.69 9.11 -8.76
CA ASP A 28 4.14 10.29 -8.00
C ASP A 28 3.15 11.48 -8.02
N SER A 29 2.38 11.63 -9.09
CA SER A 29 1.42 12.74 -9.22
C SER A 29 0.17 12.31 -10.00
N PRO A 30 -0.97 12.06 -9.32
CA PRO A 30 -1.18 12.06 -7.86
C PRO A 30 -0.50 10.89 -7.16
N LEU A 31 0.06 11.16 -5.98
CA LEU A 31 0.86 10.18 -5.22
C LEU A 31 0.01 8.96 -4.87
N SER A 32 0.30 7.84 -5.52
CA SER A 32 -0.44 6.58 -5.38
C SER A 32 0.50 5.48 -4.95
N MET A 33 0.16 4.81 -3.86
CA MET A 33 0.97 3.76 -3.25
C MET A 33 0.13 2.50 -3.05
N LYS A 34 0.78 1.35 -3.12
CA LYS A 34 0.16 0.05 -2.96
C LYS A 34 0.91 -0.75 -1.90
N VAL A 35 0.19 -1.25 -0.91
CA VAL A 35 0.70 -2.11 0.15
C VAL A 35 0.08 -3.49 0.00
N LYS A 36 0.90 -4.53 0.00
CA LYS A 36 0.45 -5.92 0.12
C LYS A 36 0.50 -6.31 1.59
N LEU A 37 -0.60 -6.86 2.08
CA LEU A 37 -0.71 -7.40 3.42
C LEU A 37 -1.11 -8.87 3.31
N VAL A 38 -0.31 -9.72 3.94
CA VAL A 38 -0.59 -11.14 4.11
C VAL A 38 -0.86 -11.43 5.59
N PRO A 39 -1.82 -12.30 5.92
CA PRO A 39 -2.14 -12.63 7.30
C PRO A 39 -0.96 -13.27 8.06
N ASP A 40 -0.21 -14.14 7.39
CA ASP A 40 0.94 -14.83 7.95
C ASP A 40 2.21 -14.43 7.18
N GLN A 41 3.06 -13.60 7.77
CA GLN A 41 4.35 -13.24 7.17
C GLN A 41 5.43 -14.31 7.37
N ASN A 42 5.13 -15.38 8.11
CA ASN A 42 6.09 -16.37 8.58
C ASN A 42 6.12 -17.66 7.72
N GLY A 43 5.50 -17.63 6.54
CA GLY A 43 5.56 -18.73 5.56
C GLY A 43 4.52 -19.84 5.75
N GLY A 44 3.47 -19.60 6.54
CA GLY A 44 2.30 -20.48 6.59
C GLY A 44 1.53 -20.56 5.25
N ILE A 45 0.51 -21.43 5.19
CA ILE A 45 -0.39 -21.50 4.03
C ILE A 45 -1.29 -20.26 4.03
N ASN A 46 -0.87 -19.21 3.32
CA ASN A 46 -1.69 -18.04 3.09
C ASN A 46 -2.69 -18.29 1.96
N HIS A 47 -3.99 -18.26 2.31
CA HIS A 47 -5.08 -18.37 1.34
C HIS A 47 -5.60 -17.01 0.85
N VAL A 48 -5.24 -15.94 1.55
CA VAL A 48 -5.74 -14.59 1.30
C VAL A 48 -4.56 -13.63 1.34
N ALA A 49 -4.54 -12.70 0.39
CA ALA A 49 -3.73 -11.50 0.44
C ALA A 49 -4.64 -10.28 0.26
N LEU A 50 -4.28 -9.19 0.90
CA LEU A 50 -4.96 -7.92 0.79
C LEU A 50 -4.03 -6.94 0.08
N SER A 51 -4.49 -6.37 -1.02
CA SER A 51 -3.81 -5.25 -1.66
C SER A 51 -4.54 -3.97 -1.32
N LEU A 52 -3.93 -3.11 -0.53
CA LEU A 52 -4.44 -1.75 -0.30
C LEU A 52 -3.75 -0.79 -1.26
N VAL A 53 -4.54 0.02 -1.96
CA VAL A 53 -4.07 1.12 -2.78
C VAL A 53 -4.52 2.41 -2.11
N PHE A 54 -3.58 3.28 -1.78
CA PHE A 54 -3.84 4.60 -1.24
C PHE A 54 -3.50 5.64 -2.31
N THR A 55 -4.40 6.59 -2.54
CA THR A 55 -4.16 7.74 -3.40
C THR A 55 -4.20 9.01 -2.54
N MET A 56 -3.05 9.63 -2.37
CA MET A 56 -2.84 10.86 -1.62
C MET A 56 -3.26 12.06 -2.48
N PRO A 57 -4.23 12.89 -2.04
CA PRO A 57 -4.57 14.13 -2.70
C PRO A 57 -3.53 15.23 -2.41
N ALA A 58 -3.42 16.22 -3.30
CA ALA A 58 -2.51 17.36 -3.14
C ALA A 58 -2.78 18.23 -1.88
N LYS A 59 -3.93 18.03 -1.24
CA LYS A 59 -4.33 18.72 -0.01
C LYS A 59 -4.27 17.82 1.23
N TYR A 60 -3.66 16.64 1.18
CA TYR A 60 -3.45 15.84 2.40
C TYR A 60 -2.46 16.57 3.32
N PRO A 61 -2.72 16.70 4.64
CA PRO A 61 -3.75 16.00 5.44
C PRO A 61 -5.15 16.63 5.51
N ASP A 62 -5.39 17.84 4.98
CA ASP A 62 -6.72 18.48 4.95
C ASP A 62 -7.76 17.70 4.12
N ALA A 63 -7.30 16.94 3.10
CA ALA A 63 -8.12 16.05 2.30
C ALA A 63 -7.78 14.59 2.58
N LEU A 64 -8.81 13.77 2.82
CA LEU A 64 -8.67 12.34 3.09
C LEU A 64 -8.11 11.61 1.86
N PRO A 65 -7.15 10.68 2.05
CA PRO A 65 -6.67 9.83 0.98
C PRO A 65 -7.76 8.85 0.53
N LEU A 66 -7.77 8.55 -0.77
CA LEU A 66 -8.66 7.52 -1.29
C LEU A 66 -8.03 6.16 -1.00
N VAL A 67 -8.67 5.35 -0.16
CA VAL A 67 -8.24 3.98 0.09
C VAL A 67 -9.08 3.00 -0.71
N ARG A 68 -8.42 2.07 -1.40
CA ARG A 68 -9.06 1.00 -2.14
C ARG A 68 -8.44 -0.33 -1.75
N ALA A 69 -9.20 -1.13 -1.02
CA ALA A 69 -8.80 -2.48 -0.66
C ALA A 69 -9.29 -3.48 -1.72
N SER A 70 -8.36 -4.26 -2.25
CA SER A 70 -8.64 -5.38 -3.13
C SER A 70 -8.24 -6.68 -2.45
N ARG A 71 -9.21 -7.56 -2.24
CA ARG A 71 -8.97 -8.92 -1.77
C ARG A 71 -8.43 -9.77 -2.92
N MET A 72 -7.33 -10.47 -2.67
CA MET A 72 -6.78 -11.45 -3.60
C MET A 72 -6.78 -12.83 -2.93
N TRP A 73 -7.31 -13.83 -3.64
CA TRP A 73 -7.25 -15.22 -3.18
C TRP A 73 -5.98 -15.86 -3.71
N ILE A 74 -5.14 -16.38 -2.81
CA ILE A 74 -4.02 -17.23 -3.19
C ILE A 74 -4.59 -18.64 -3.27
N SER A 75 -5.18 -18.99 -4.42
CA SER A 75 -5.66 -20.35 -4.65
C SER A 75 -4.45 -21.24 -4.89
N ASN A 76 -4.09 -22.03 -3.89
CA ASN A 76 -3.14 -23.13 -4.06
C ASN A 76 -3.86 -24.28 -4.78
N SER A 77 -4.10 -24.12 -6.08
CA SER A 77 -4.65 -25.19 -6.91
C SER A 77 -3.54 -26.16 -7.30
N ARG A 78 -3.06 -26.96 -6.34
CA ARG A 78 -2.55 -28.29 -6.68
C ARG A 78 -3.72 -29.25 -6.65
N ARG A 79 -4.45 -29.31 -7.77
CA ARG A 79 -5.12 -30.55 -8.18
C ARG A 79 -4.01 -31.55 -8.49
N VAL A 80 -3.89 -32.61 -7.68
CA VAL A 80 -3.50 -33.96 -8.11
C VAL A 80 -4.17 -34.94 -7.18
#